data_AF-A0A0V0R837-F1
#
_entry.id   AF-A0A0V0R837-F1
#
_cell.length_a   1.000
_cell.length_b   1.000
_cell.length_c   1.000
_cell.angle_alpha   90.00
_cell.angle_beta   90.00
_cell.angle_gamma   90.00
#
_symmetry.space_group_name_H-M   'P 1'
#
loop_
_entity.id
_entity.type
_entity.pdbx_description
1 polymer ?
#
loop_
_entity_poly.entity_id
_entity_poly.type
_entity_poly.pdbx_seq_one_letter_code
_entity_poly.pdbx_strand_id
1 'polypeptide(L)'
;MNPIQKAWLRILSPVQYVVNEKMAKRSGLLGKMGRFFMIGPREYGVHPINRMFIFLNRRYMFASAFLLHRYSFFKTLSHNGYHMMRIFKHISWWGPATVFIGLYRFVYFTPENRGYTADRLPYLQRRIGNQIGLPLNSLNQKTSAHYIEINHIYGAEMVKRYHKVHQKIIAERNKASEQERKTKYAHPSYKYQPMKPTYVTDSPIPL
;
A
#
# COMPACT_ATOMS: atom_id res chain seq x y z
N MET A 1 18.69 5.64 30.96
CA MET A 1 18.82 6.65 29.89
C MET A 1 19.40 5.98 28.66
N ASN A 2 18.71 6.03 27.52
CA ASN A 2 19.14 5.33 26.29
C ASN A 2 20.04 6.22 25.39
N PRO A 3 20.73 5.64 24.39
CA PRO A 3 21.59 6.42 23.49
C PRO A 3 20.85 7.52 22.72
N ILE A 4 19.59 7.28 22.35
CA ILE A 4 18.74 8.25 21.65
C ILE A 4 18.53 9.51 22.50
N GLN A 5 18.21 9.35 23.79
CA GLN A 5 18.08 10.47 24.73
C GLN A 5 19.40 11.24 24.88
N LYS A 6 20.54 10.55 24.92
CA LYS A 6 21.86 11.19 24.96
C LYS A 6 22.16 11.99 23.69
N ALA A 7 21.76 11.48 22.52
CA ALA A 7 21.90 12.19 21.24
C ALA A 7 21.04 13.47 21.23
N TRP A 8 19.79 13.37 21.69
CA TRP A 8 18.91 14.54 21.85
C TRP A 8 19.49 15.59 22.79
N LEU A 9 20.08 15.20 23.92
CA LEU A 9 20.72 16.16 24.84
C LEU A 9 21.92 16.89 24.21
N ARG A 10 22.67 16.24 23.33
CA ARG A 10 23.76 16.91 22.59
C ARG A 10 23.22 17.94 21.61
N ILE A 11 22.19 17.59 20.84
CA ILE A 11 21.55 18.49 19.86
C ILE A 11 20.86 19.65 20.56
N LEU A 12 20.15 19.38 21.65
CA LEU A 12 19.37 20.37 22.40
C LEU A 12 20.20 21.16 23.41
N SER A 13 21.50 20.91 23.54
CA SER A 13 22.39 21.61 24.48
C SER A 13 22.25 23.15 24.48
N PRO A 14 22.30 23.85 23.33
CA PRO A 14 22.10 25.30 23.32
C PRO A 14 20.68 25.73 23.75
N VAL A 15 19.66 24.95 23.38
CA VAL A 15 18.27 25.23 23.75
C VAL A 15 18.04 24.97 25.24
N GLN A 16 18.63 23.91 25.77
CA GLN A 16 18.62 23.57 27.19
C GLN A 16 19.20 24.71 28.03
N TYR A 17 20.30 25.33 27.59
CA TYR A 17 20.84 26.50 28.26
C TYR A 17 19.84 27.67 28.28
N VAL A 18 19.25 28.03 27.15
CA VAL A 18 18.26 29.14 27.09
C VAL A 18 17.04 28.86 27.96
N VAL A 19 16.46 27.67 27.85
CA VAL A 19 15.23 27.31 28.57
C VAL A 19 15.50 27.16 30.08
N ASN A 20 16.49 26.36 30.46
CA ASN A 20 16.73 26.04 31.87
C ASN A 20 17.42 27.20 32.62
N GLU A 21 18.40 27.86 32.00
CA GLU A 21 19.20 28.90 32.69
C GLU A 21 18.60 30.30 32.55
N LYS A 22 17.91 30.63 31.45
CA LYS A 22 17.38 31.99 31.22
C LYS A 22 15.87 32.10 31.42
N MET A 23 15.08 31.14 30.96
CA MET A 23 13.61 31.24 31.03
C MET A 23 13.04 30.68 32.33
N ALA A 24 13.43 29.48 32.74
CA ALA A 24 12.85 28.80 33.91
C ALA A 24 13.08 29.54 35.24
N LYS A 25 14.16 30.33 35.34
CA LYS A 25 14.51 31.14 36.51
C LYS A 25 13.79 32.50 36.57
N ARG A 26 13.11 32.94 35.50
CA ARG A 26 12.33 34.19 35.52
C ARG A 26 11.04 34.03 36.33
N SER A 27 10.49 35.15 36.79
CA SER A 27 9.17 35.23 37.41
C SER A 27 8.06 35.41 36.36
N GLY A 28 6.81 35.24 36.77
CA GLY A 28 5.65 35.42 35.88
C GLY A 28 5.44 34.30 34.85
N LEU A 29 4.77 34.63 33.74
CA LEU A 29 4.34 33.67 32.72
C LEU A 29 5.52 32.98 32.03
N LEU A 30 6.58 33.72 31.69
CA LEU A 30 7.79 33.17 31.06
C LEU A 30 8.51 32.15 31.96
N GLY A 31 8.50 32.39 33.27
CA GLY A 31 9.02 31.43 34.26
C GLY A 31 8.23 30.13 34.32
N LYS A 32 6.89 30.22 34.29
CA LYS A 32 6.01 29.04 34.27
C LYS A 32 6.23 28.22 33.00
N MET A 33 6.33 28.87 31.85
CA MET A 33 6.61 28.21 30.57
C MET A 33 7.99 27.55 30.54
N GLY A 34 9.04 28.24 31.02
CA GLY A 34 10.38 27.69 31.09
C GLY A 34 10.48 26.48 32.03
N ARG A 35 9.81 26.52 33.19
CA ARG A 35 9.76 25.37 34.12
C ARG A 35 8.97 24.19 33.56
N PHE A 36 7.90 24.44 32.83
CA PHE A 36 7.11 23.37 32.21
C PHE A 36 7.89 22.64 31.11
N PHE A 37 8.69 23.36 30.32
CA PHE A 37 9.47 22.81 29.20
C PHE A 37 10.96 22.55 29.55
N MET A 38 11.31 22.36 30.81
CA MET A 38 12.70 22.09 31.19
C MET A 38 13.25 20.86 30.47
N ILE A 39 14.44 21.01 29.92
CA ILE A 39 15.13 19.94 29.19
C ILE A 39 16.04 19.22 30.18
N GLY A 40 15.77 17.94 30.42
CA GLY A 40 16.48 17.15 31.42
C GLY A 40 16.12 15.66 31.33
N PRO A 41 16.43 14.85 32.38
CA PRO A 41 15.96 13.48 32.43
C PRO A 41 14.43 13.45 32.41
N ARG A 42 13.86 12.63 31.54
CA ARG A 42 12.40 12.51 31.40
C ARG A 42 11.80 11.93 32.68
N GLU A 43 10.92 12.69 33.33
CA GLU A 43 10.01 12.15 34.33
C GLU A 43 9.10 11.11 33.68
N TYR A 44 8.92 9.97 34.35
CA TYR A 44 8.20 8.81 33.80
C TYR A 44 8.67 8.40 32.38
N GLY A 45 9.96 8.59 32.06
CA GLY A 45 10.55 8.30 30.75
C GLY A 45 10.71 6.81 30.40
N VAL A 46 10.03 5.93 31.12
CA VAL A 46 10.03 4.49 30.86
C VAL A 46 9.20 4.21 29.60
N HIS A 47 9.62 3.24 28.79
CA HIS A 47 8.87 2.75 27.63
C HIS A 47 8.13 1.45 28.00
N PRO A 48 6.81 1.47 28.28
CA PRO A 48 6.07 0.28 28.72
C PRO A 48 6.07 -0.83 27.66
N ILE A 49 6.01 -0.47 26.39
CA ILE A 49 6.06 -1.44 25.26
C ILE A 49 7.36 -2.24 25.29
N ASN A 50 8.50 -1.59 25.54
CA ASN A 50 9.79 -2.29 25.64
C ASN A 50 9.81 -3.25 26.83
N ARG A 51 9.27 -2.83 27.99
CA ARG A 51 9.18 -3.69 29.18
C ARG A 51 8.24 -4.88 28.96
N MET A 52 7.12 -4.64 28.31
CA MET A 52 6.16 -5.67 27.93
C MET A 52 6.81 -6.70 26.99
N PHE A 53 7.56 -6.24 25.97
CA PHE A 53 8.30 -7.12 25.09
C PHE A 53 9.33 -7.97 25.85
N ILE A 54 10.13 -7.37 26.74
CA ILE A 54 11.12 -8.10 27.55
C ILE A 54 10.43 -9.18 28.40
N PHE A 55 9.33 -8.82 29.06
CA PHE A 55 8.56 -9.74 29.90
C PHE A 55 8.00 -10.92 29.08
N LEU A 56 7.32 -10.62 27.97
CA LEU A 56 6.76 -11.64 27.10
C LEU A 56 7.86 -12.52 26.50
N ASN A 57 8.93 -11.93 25.97
CA ASN A 57 10.06 -12.67 25.41
C ASN A 57 10.65 -13.66 26.42
N ARG A 58 10.88 -13.22 27.67
CA ARG A 58 11.42 -14.11 28.71
C ARG A 58 10.46 -15.25 29.06
N ARG A 59 9.15 -14.97 29.14
CA ARG A 59 8.12 -15.98 29.39
C ARG A 59 8.02 -17.00 28.25
N TYR A 60 8.00 -16.52 27.00
CA TYR A 60 7.94 -17.39 25.82
C TYR A 60 9.21 -18.22 25.65
N MET A 61 10.39 -17.66 25.94
CA MET A 61 11.66 -18.38 25.91
C MET A 61 11.73 -19.47 26.99
N PHE A 62 11.19 -19.23 28.19
CA PHE A 62 11.08 -20.27 29.19
C PHE A 62 10.14 -21.40 28.74
N ALA A 63 8.97 -21.04 28.19
CA ALA A 63 8.02 -22.01 27.66
C ALA A 63 8.62 -22.82 26.50
N SER A 64 9.36 -22.18 25.58
CA SER A 64 10.02 -22.88 24.47
C SER A 64 11.11 -23.84 24.97
N ALA A 65 11.91 -23.45 25.97
CA ALA A 65 12.91 -24.33 26.57
C ALA A 65 12.25 -25.60 27.16
N PHE A 66 11.14 -25.44 27.88
CA PHE A 66 10.37 -26.56 28.42
C PHE A 66 9.79 -27.47 27.33
N LEU A 67 9.24 -26.87 26.25
CA LEU A 67 8.65 -27.63 25.15
C LEU A 67 9.68 -28.34 24.27
N LEU A 68 10.88 -27.76 24.11
CA LEU A 68 11.99 -28.34 23.37
C LEU A 68 12.71 -29.44 24.15
N HIS A 69 12.76 -29.33 25.48
CA HIS A 69 13.43 -30.30 26.33
C HIS A 69 12.57 -31.55 26.56
N ARG A 70 12.46 -32.38 25.52
CA ARG A 70 11.73 -33.67 25.55
C ARG A 70 12.66 -34.82 25.23
N TYR A 71 12.47 -35.95 25.92
CA TYR A 71 13.16 -37.19 25.56
C TYR A 71 12.82 -37.62 24.15
N SER A 72 13.84 -37.99 23.39
CA SER A 72 13.74 -38.44 22.00
C SER A 72 12.78 -39.62 21.86
N PHE A 73 11.87 -39.53 20.88
CA PHE A 73 10.97 -40.62 20.50
C PHE A 73 11.77 -41.87 20.08
N PHE A 74 12.75 -41.71 19.21
CA PHE A 74 13.52 -42.81 18.63
C PHE A 74 14.32 -43.59 19.66
N LYS A 75 14.92 -42.90 20.65
CA LYS A 75 15.68 -43.54 21.73
C LYS A 75 14.81 -44.43 22.64
N THR A 76 13.50 -44.23 22.64
CA THR A 76 12.55 -45.04 23.42
C THR A 76 12.01 -46.27 22.67
N LEU A 77 12.42 -46.51 21.43
CA LEU A 77 11.96 -47.67 20.66
C LEU A 77 12.74 -48.95 20.97
N SER A 78 14.00 -48.83 21.36
CA SER A 78 14.87 -49.98 21.62
C SER A 78 14.65 -50.63 22.99
N HIS A 79 13.92 -49.98 23.91
CA HIS A 79 13.73 -50.39 25.31
C HIS A 79 15.03 -50.61 26.12
N ASN A 80 16.20 -50.37 25.53
CA ASN A 80 17.52 -50.55 26.15
C ASN A 80 18.03 -49.27 26.85
N GLY A 81 17.36 -48.13 26.65
CA GLY A 81 17.70 -46.87 27.28
C GLY A 81 16.88 -46.60 28.55
N TYR A 82 16.98 -45.37 29.05
CA TYR A 82 16.28 -44.86 30.25
C TYR A 82 14.76 -45.13 30.31
N HIS A 83 14.11 -45.45 29.19
CA HIS A 83 12.67 -45.73 29.13
C HIS A 83 12.41 -47.16 28.62
N MET A 84 12.00 -48.03 29.54
CA MET A 84 11.52 -49.39 29.25
C MET A 84 10.07 -49.38 28.75
N MET A 85 9.16 -48.76 29.51
CA MET A 85 7.74 -48.63 29.17
C MET A 85 7.33 -47.15 29.10
N ARG A 86 6.93 -46.68 27.91
CA ARG A 86 6.43 -45.32 27.70
C ARG A 86 5.28 -45.30 26.70
N ILE A 87 4.05 -45.36 27.22
CA ILE A 87 2.80 -45.48 26.45
C ILE A 87 2.61 -44.27 25.50
N PHE A 88 2.85 -43.05 25.99
CA PHE A 88 2.69 -41.81 25.21
C PHE A 88 3.98 -41.30 24.55
N LYS A 89 4.86 -42.21 24.09
CA LYS A 89 6.12 -41.80 23.45
C LYS A 89 5.90 -40.93 22.20
N HIS A 90 4.84 -41.19 21.42
CA HIS A 90 4.50 -40.44 20.20
C HIS A 90 4.17 -38.96 20.45
N ILE A 91 3.89 -38.52 21.68
CA ILE A 91 3.60 -37.11 21.98
C ILE A 91 4.91 -36.29 22.10
N SER A 92 6.07 -36.94 22.27
CA SER A 92 7.32 -36.24 22.58
C SER A 92 7.80 -35.26 21.50
N TRP A 93 7.35 -35.41 20.25
CA TRP A 93 7.72 -34.52 19.15
C TRP A 93 6.80 -33.30 18.99
N TRP A 94 5.59 -33.32 19.56
CA TRP A 94 4.62 -32.21 19.45
C TRP A 94 5.13 -30.92 20.09
N GLY A 95 5.79 -31.01 21.25
CA GLY A 95 6.39 -29.86 21.93
C GLY A 95 7.39 -29.12 21.02
N PRO A 96 8.45 -29.79 20.54
CA PRO A 96 9.38 -29.18 19.59
C PRO A 96 8.70 -28.66 18.31
N ALA A 97 7.82 -29.44 17.70
CA ALA A 97 7.13 -29.03 16.46
C ALA A 97 6.33 -27.74 16.64
N THR A 98 5.58 -27.59 17.74
CA THR A 98 4.80 -26.37 18.02
C THR A 98 5.68 -25.13 18.19
N VAL A 99 6.86 -25.27 18.79
CA VAL A 99 7.83 -24.15 18.92
C VAL A 99 8.32 -23.71 17.54
N PHE A 100 8.70 -24.65 16.67
CA PHE A 100 9.16 -24.33 15.32
C PHE A 100 8.06 -23.74 14.44
N ILE A 101 6.84 -24.27 14.49
CA ILE A 101 5.68 -23.67 13.80
C ILE A 101 5.42 -22.25 14.33
N GLY A 102 5.58 -22.04 15.64
CA GLY A 102 5.42 -20.74 16.29
C GLY A 102 6.34 -19.64 15.75
N LEU A 103 7.52 -19.98 15.20
CA LEU A 103 8.43 -19.01 14.59
C LEU A 103 7.78 -18.27 13.41
N TYR A 104 6.88 -18.93 12.70
CA TYR A 104 6.20 -18.36 11.53
C TYR A 104 4.89 -17.62 11.89
N ARG A 105 4.57 -17.48 13.18
CA ARG A 105 3.30 -16.88 13.64
C ARG A 105 3.06 -15.47 13.11
N PHE A 106 4.11 -14.65 13.07
CA PHE A 106 4.05 -13.26 12.57
C PHE A 106 4.26 -13.17 11.07
N VAL A 107 5.01 -14.10 10.48
CA VAL A 107 5.17 -14.21 9.02
C VAL A 107 3.79 -14.40 8.37
N TYR A 108 3.01 -15.37 8.85
CA TYR A 108 1.69 -15.70 8.29
C TYR A 108 0.52 -15.15 9.14
N PHE A 109 0.72 -14.01 9.80
CA PHE A 109 -0.28 -13.46 10.73
C PHE A 109 -1.58 -13.10 10.01
N THR A 110 -1.48 -12.35 8.91
CA THR A 110 -2.62 -11.88 8.12
C THR A 110 -2.94 -12.85 6.98
N PRO A 111 -4.20 -12.88 6.48
CA PRO A 111 -4.54 -13.60 5.25
C PRO A 111 -3.70 -13.16 4.04
N GLU A 112 -3.26 -11.90 4.06
CA GLU A 112 -2.44 -11.31 3.00
C GLU A 112 -1.07 -11.92 2.87
N ASN A 113 -0.49 -12.37 3.99
CA ASN A 113 0.83 -12.99 3.98
C ASN A 113 0.75 -14.50 3.66
N ARG A 114 -0.45 -15.09 3.60
CA ARG A 114 -0.64 -16.54 3.39
C ARG A 114 -0.81 -16.93 1.93
N GLY A 115 -1.01 -15.97 1.04
CA GLY A 115 -1.21 -16.23 -0.37
C GLY A 115 -1.36 -14.94 -1.17
N TYR A 116 -1.56 -15.08 -2.47
CA TYR A 116 -1.69 -13.92 -3.35
C TYR A 116 -3.00 -13.18 -3.10
N THR A 117 -2.90 -11.92 -2.67
CA THR A 117 -4.03 -11.13 -2.17
C THR A 117 -4.96 -10.67 -3.27
N ALA A 118 -4.44 -10.33 -4.44
CA ALA A 118 -5.24 -9.76 -5.52
C ALA A 118 -6.30 -10.74 -6.05
N ASP A 119 -6.10 -12.04 -5.85
CA ASP A 119 -7.06 -13.10 -6.18
C ASP A 119 -8.10 -13.33 -5.08
N ARG A 120 -8.11 -12.51 -4.02
CA ARG A 120 -9.01 -12.64 -2.87
C ARG A 120 -9.98 -11.46 -2.80
N LEU A 121 -11.24 -11.74 -2.49
CA LEU A 121 -12.30 -10.73 -2.41
C LEU A 121 -11.98 -9.56 -1.45
N PRO A 122 -11.34 -9.77 -0.28
CA PRO A 122 -10.97 -8.67 0.62
C PRO A 122 -10.04 -7.63 -0.03
N TYR A 123 -9.25 -8.03 -1.02
CA TYR A 123 -8.42 -7.08 -1.77
C TYR A 123 -9.29 -6.12 -2.58
N LEU A 124 -10.29 -6.63 -3.30
CA LEU A 124 -11.20 -5.81 -4.08
C LEU A 124 -12.02 -4.87 -3.19
N GLN A 125 -12.51 -5.36 -2.04
CA GLN A 125 -13.20 -4.53 -1.04
C GLN A 125 -12.33 -3.37 -0.55
N ARG A 126 -11.03 -3.61 -0.32
CA ARG A 126 -10.08 -2.55 0.06
C ARG A 126 -9.86 -1.53 -1.05
N ARG A 127 -9.79 -1.99 -2.30
CA ARG A 127 -9.57 -1.11 -3.47
C ARG A 127 -10.74 -0.16 -3.72
N ILE A 128 -11.95 -0.54 -3.34
CA ILE A 128 -13.14 0.33 -3.41
C ILE A 128 -13.37 1.14 -2.11
N GLY A 129 -12.42 1.13 -1.18
CA GLY A 129 -12.47 1.94 0.04
C GLY A 129 -13.22 1.32 1.23
N ASN A 130 -13.52 0.01 1.22
CA ASN A 130 -14.20 -0.71 2.31
C ASN A 130 -15.59 -0.14 2.72
N GLN A 131 -16.19 0.75 1.93
CA GLN A 131 -17.45 1.41 2.27
C GLN A 131 -18.69 0.64 1.79
N ILE A 132 -18.53 -0.20 0.77
CA ILE A 132 -19.63 -0.92 0.13
C ILE A 132 -19.34 -2.42 0.15
N GLY A 133 -20.33 -3.20 0.59
CA GLY A 133 -20.27 -4.65 0.51
C GLY A 133 -20.33 -5.11 -0.95
N LEU A 134 -19.32 -5.86 -1.39
CA LEU A 134 -19.31 -6.49 -2.71
C LEU A 134 -20.01 -7.84 -2.68
N PRO A 135 -20.78 -8.21 -3.72
CA PRO A 135 -21.30 -9.56 -3.84
C PRO A 135 -20.14 -10.56 -3.95
N LEU A 136 -20.33 -11.78 -3.40
CA LEU A 136 -19.24 -12.75 -3.27
C LEU A 136 -18.65 -13.21 -4.62
N ASN A 137 -19.39 -13.05 -5.71
CA ASN A 137 -18.99 -13.41 -7.07
C ASN A 137 -18.33 -12.25 -7.85
N SER A 138 -18.00 -11.12 -7.23
CA SER A 138 -17.40 -9.96 -7.92
C SER A 138 -16.08 -10.27 -8.65
N LEU A 139 -15.28 -11.24 -8.17
CA LEU A 139 -14.04 -11.62 -8.85
C LEU A 139 -14.28 -12.37 -10.19
N ASN A 140 -15.49 -12.91 -10.38
CA ASN A 140 -15.85 -13.65 -11.58
C ASN A 140 -16.35 -12.72 -12.68
N GLN A 141 -17.10 -11.67 -12.30
CA GLN A 141 -17.67 -10.69 -13.23
C GLN A 141 -16.64 -9.61 -13.59
N LYS A 142 -15.72 -9.94 -14.51
CA LYS A 142 -14.64 -9.05 -14.94
C LYS A 142 -14.49 -8.99 -16.46
N THR A 143 -14.26 -7.78 -16.97
CA THR A 143 -13.80 -7.58 -18.34
C THR A 143 -12.33 -8.00 -18.45
N SER A 144 -11.94 -8.58 -19.58
CA SER A 144 -10.55 -8.98 -19.82
C SER A 144 -9.62 -7.77 -19.73
N ALA A 145 -8.59 -7.86 -18.89
CA ALA A 145 -7.56 -6.82 -18.80
C ALA A 145 -6.81 -6.62 -20.11
N HIS A 146 -6.63 -7.69 -20.90
CA HIS A 146 -6.01 -7.59 -22.23
C HIS A 146 -6.82 -6.68 -23.15
N TYR A 147 -8.15 -6.77 -23.12
CA TYR A 147 -9.00 -5.91 -23.94
C TYR A 147 -8.86 -4.45 -23.53
N ILE A 148 -8.84 -4.15 -22.22
CA ILE A 148 -8.72 -2.78 -21.71
C ILE A 148 -7.41 -2.14 -22.22
N GLU A 149 -6.28 -2.83 -22.04
CA GLU A 149 -4.97 -2.30 -22.41
C GLU A 149 -4.77 -2.25 -23.93
N ILE A 150 -5.13 -3.31 -24.66
CA ILE A 150 -4.98 -3.35 -26.12
C ILE A 150 -5.88 -2.30 -26.78
N ASN A 151 -7.13 -2.16 -26.33
CA ASN A 151 -8.04 -1.19 -26.92
C ASN A 151 -7.58 0.24 -26.63
N HIS A 152 -7.00 0.50 -25.46
CA HIS A 152 -6.41 1.80 -25.14
C HIS A 152 -5.27 2.16 -26.11
N ILE A 153 -4.34 1.23 -26.35
CA ILE A 153 -3.22 1.42 -27.29
C ILE A 153 -3.75 1.56 -28.72
N TYR A 154 -4.66 0.68 -29.13
CA TYR A 154 -5.25 0.69 -30.46
C TYR A 154 -5.95 2.02 -30.75
N GLY A 155 -6.76 2.53 -29.81
CA GLY A 155 -7.45 3.80 -29.96
C GLY A 155 -6.47 4.96 -30.18
N ALA A 156 -5.42 5.04 -29.35
CA ALA A 156 -4.41 6.09 -29.49
C ALA A 156 -3.67 6.01 -30.85
N GLU A 157 -3.31 4.81 -31.31
CA GLU A 157 -2.65 4.61 -32.60
C GLU A 157 -3.54 4.92 -33.80
N MET A 158 -4.83 4.56 -33.72
CA MET A 158 -5.79 4.86 -34.78
C MET A 158 -6.09 6.36 -34.87
N VAL A 159 -6.13 7.08 -33.74
CA VAL A 159 -6.30 8.55 -33.74
C VAL A 159 -5.14 9.24 -34.45
N LYS A 160 -3.90 8.78 -34.27
CA LYS A 160 -2.73 9.32 -34.99
C LYS A 160 -2.88 9.15 -36.51
N ARG A 161 -3.37 8.00 -36.96
CA ARG A 161 -3.63 7.72 -38.39
C ARG A 161 -4.79 8.56 -38.92
N TYR A 162 -5.88 8.62 -38.15
CA TYR A 162 -7.04 9.45 -38.45
C TYR A 162 -6.65 10.91 -38.65
N HIS A 163 -5.82 11.47 -37.77
CA HIS A 163 -5.39 12.88 -37.88
C HIS A 163 -4.71 13.18 -39.23
N LYS A 164 -3.83 12.28 -39.71
CA LYS A 164 -3.18 12.42 -41.03
C LYS A 164 -4.18 12.37 -42.19
N VAL A 165 -5.19 11.51 -42.11
CA VAL A 165 -6.23 11.40 -43.14
C VAL A 165 -7.15 12.61 -43.10
N HIS A 166 -7.55 13.05 -41.91
CA HIS A 166 -8.41 14.20 -41.70
C HIS A 166 -7.80 15.49 -42.26
N GLN A 167 -6.50 15.73 -42.04
CA GLN A 167 -5.80 16.87 -42.65
C GLN A 167 -5.85 16.84 -44.18
N LYS A 168 -5.69 15.66 -44.80
CA LYS A 168 -5.80 15.50 -46.26
C LYS A 168 -7.22 15.80 -46.75
N ILE A 169 -8.24 15.29 -46.06
CA ILE A 169 -9.65 15.53 -46.39
C ILE A 169 -9.97 17.03 -46.31
N ILE A 170 -9.52 17.73 -45.27
CA ILE A 170 -9.71 19.19 -45.15
C ILE A 170 -9.02 19.91 -46.30
N ALA A 171 -7.77 19.56 -46.62
CA ALA A 171 -7.03 20.19 -47.71
C ALA A 171 -7.68 19.98 -49.09
N GLU A 172 -8.22 18.77 -49.35
CA GLU A 172 -8.99 18.48 -50.56
C GLU A 172 -10.30 19.28 -50.58
N ARG A 173 -11.03 19.26 -49.46
CA ARG A 173 -12.29 20.01 -49.32
C ARG A 173 -12.08 21.51 -49.54
N ASN A 174 -10.96 22.09 -49.13
CA ASN A 174 -10.70 23.53 -49.29
C ASN A 174 -10.36 23.93 -50.73
N LYS A 175 -9.98 22.98 -51.58
CA LYS A 175 -9.78 23.21 -53.03
C LYS A 175 -11.07 23.02 -53.85
N ALA A 176 -12.05 22.30 -53.31
CA ALA A 176 -13.32 22.03 -53.97
C ALA A 176 -14.22 23.27 -54.02
N SER A 177 -15.01 23.39 -55.09
CA SER A 177 -15.98 24.47 -55.25
C SER A 177 -17.08 24.41 -54.18
N GLU A 178 -17.72 25.55 -53.90
CA GLU A 178 -18.81 25.61 -52.91
C GLU A 178 -19.99 24.69 -53.28
N GLN A 179 -20.30 24.61 -54.57
CA GLN A 179 -21.32 23.70 -55.10
C GLN A 179 -20.96 22.25 -54.81
N GLU A 180 -19.74 21.81 -55.15
CA GLU A 180 -19.30 20.43 -54.94
C GLU A 180 -19.25 20.07 -53.44
N ARG A 181 -18.73 20.96 -52.59
CA ARG A 181 -18.71 20.78 -51.12
C ARG A 181 -20.11 20.55 -50.54
N LYS A 182 -21.14 21.11 -51.16
CA LYS A 182 -22.54 21.06 -50.69
C LYS A 182 -23.40 20.00 -51.39
N THR A 183 -22.95 19.40 -52.49
CA THR A 183 -23.74 18.40 -53.25
C THR A 183 -23.15 16.99 -53.21
N LYS A 184 -21.82 16.82 -53.14
CA LYS A 184 -21.14 15.51 -53.31
C LYS A 184 -21.59 14.43 -52.32
N TYR A 185 -21.95 14.80 -51.10
CA TYR A 185 -22.49 13.89 -50.07
C TYR A 185 -23.86 14.35 -49.54
N ALA A 186 -24.60 15.12 -50.34
CA ALA A 186 -25.93 15.59 -49.98
C ALA A 186 -27.02 14.56 -50.32
N HIS A 187 -28.20 14.73 -49.73
CA HIS A 187 -29.35 13.90 -50.03
C HIS A 187 -29.80 14.06 -51.49
N PRO A 188 -30.24 13.01 -52.20
CA PRO A 188 -30.60 13.09 -53.63
C PRO A 188 -31.68 14.11 -53.98
N SER A 189 -32.58 14.43 -53.04
CA SER A 189 -33.64 15.44 -53.24
C SER A 189 -33.17 16.89 -53.08
N TYR A 190 -31.93 17.12 -52.64
CA TYR A 190 -31.40 18.46 -52.40
C TYR A 190 -31.13 19.17 -53.72
N LYS A 191 -31.77 20.33 -53.91
CA LYS A 191 -31.50 21.23 -55.03
C LYS A 191 -30.56 22.33 -54.57
N TYR A 192 -29.37 22.39 -55.15
CA TYR A 192 -28.37 23.40 -54.82
C TYR A 192 -28.84 24.80 -55.24
N GLN A 193 -28.79 25.74 -54.29
CA GLN A 193 -28.97 27.17 -54.55
C GLN A 193 -27.71 27.91 -54.07
N PRO A 194 -27.10 28.76 -54.93
CA PRO A 194 -25.88 29.47 -54.56
C PRO A 194 -26.15 30.54 -53.51
N MET A 195 -25.25 30.65 -52.52
CA MET A 195 -25.34 31.67 -51.47
C MET A 195 -24.48 32.88 -51.83
N LYS A 196 -24.72 34.02 -51.16
CA LYS A 196 -23.87 35.21 -51.32
C LYS A 196 -22.47 34.92 -50.77
N PRO A 197 -21.39 35.25 -51.51
CA PRO A 197 -20.02 35.04 -51.03
C PRO A 197 -19.75 35.84 -49.75
N THR A 198 -19.22 35.17 -48.73
CA THR A 198 -18.82 35.75 -47.44
C THR A 198 -17.43 35.26 -47.07
N TYR A 199 -16.66 36.08 -46.35
CA TYR A 199 -15.32 35.71 -45.93
C TYR A 199 -15.38 34.92 -44.62
N VAL A 200 -15.01 33.64 -44.68
CA VAL A 200 -14.93 32.73 -43.53
C VAL A 200 -13.51 32.16 -43.48
N THR A 201 -12.86 32.26 -42.31
CA THR A 201 -11.51 31.73 -42.12
C THR A 201 -11.55 30.22 -41.86
N ASP A 202 -10.87 29.45 -42.70
CA ASP A 202 -10.70 28.00 -42.54
C ASP A 202 -9.51 27.71 -41.59
N SER A 203 -9.69 27.85 -40.27
CA SER A 203 -8.69 27.42 -39.28
C SER A 203 -8.99 25.99 -38.81
N PRO A 204 -8.05 25.03 -38.96
CA PRO A 204 -8.25 23.65 -38.50
C PRO A 204 -8.16 23.49 -36.97
N ILE A 205 -7.66 24.50 -36.25
CA ILE A 205 -7.60 24.54 -34.78
C ILE A 205 -8.19 25.89 -34.33
N PRO A 206 -9.21 25.90 -33.46
CA PRO A 206 -9.68 27.13 -32.85
C PRO A 206 -8.58 27.68 -31.93
N LEU A 207 -8.24 28.97 -32.11
CA LEU A 207 -7.40 29.73 -31.18
C LEU A 207 -8.07 29.83 -29.80
#